data_AF-A0A7C7GI43-F1
#
_entry.id   AF-A0A7C7GI43-F1
#
_cell.length_a   1.000
_cell.length_b   1.000
_cell.length_c   1.000
_cell.angle_alpha   90.00
_cell.angle_beta   90.00
_cell.angle_gamma   90.00
#
_symmetry.space_group_name_H-M   'P 1'
#
loop_
_entity.id
_entity.type
_entity.pdbx_description
1 polymer ?
#
loop_
_entity_poly.entity_id
_entity_poly.type
_entity_poly.pdbx_seq_one_letter_code
_entity_poly.pdbx_strand_id
1 'polypeptide(L)'
;MSYSPFSRREFLKSTAALSFMFLPGVGRVKAMPFHIEDPDDYTGRLSHNENPLGPSPLAQKALAKESILANRYPDSYNSTLEGALGNMHELPTNHFCAGAGATEM
;
A
#
# COMPACT_ATOMS: atom_id res chain seq x y z
N MET A 1 -33.94 52.29 -9.98
CA MET A 1 -33.88 50.98 -9.28
C MET A 1 -33.16 50.00 -10.18
N SER A 2 -31.90 49.68 -9.87
CA SER A 2 -31.10 48.72 -10.64
C SER A 2 -31.46 47.30 -10.21
N TYR A 3 -32.00 46.49 -11.12
CA TYR A 3 -32.27 45.08 -10.87
C TYR A 3 -30.95 44.31 -11.04
N SER A 4 -30.51 43.60 -10.00
CA SER A 4 -29.37 42.70 -10.12
C SER A 4 -29.73 41.56 -11.08
N PRO A 5 -28.94 41.30 -12.15
CA PRO A 5 -29.22 40.26 -13.14
C PRO A 5 -29.03 38.84 -12.58
N PHE A 6 -28.49 38.72 -11.37
CA PHE A 6 -28.15 37.44 -10.75
C PHE A 6 -29.09 37.12 -9.59
N SER A 7 -29.94 36.09 -9.77
CA SER A 7 -30.81 35.60 -8.70
C SER A 7 -30.07 34.62 -7.78
N ARG A 8 -30.48 34.55 -6.50
CA ARG A 8 -29.94 33.59 -5.52
C ARG A 8 -30.04 32.13 -6.00
N ARG A 9 -31.07 31.81 -6.78
CA ARG A 9 -31.28 30.48 -7.38
C ARG A 9 -30.23 30.16 -8.43
N GLU A 10 -29.91 31.14 -9.29
CA GLU A 10 -28.88 30.96 -10.32
C GLU A 10 -27.48 30.87 -9.70
N PHE A 11 -27.21 31.64 -8.65
CA PHE A 11 -26.00 31.48 -7.85
C PHE A 11 -25.89 30.06 -7.26
N LEU A 12 -26.92 29.57 -6.56
CA LEU A 12 -26.91 28.24 -5.95
C LEU A 12 -26.71 27.11 -6.98
N LYS A 13 -27.35 27.21 -8.15
CA LYS A 13 -27.14 26.26 -9.25
C LYS A 13 -25.69 26.28 -9.75
N SER A 14 -25.12 27.47 -9.94
CA SER A 14 -23.74 27.62 -10.42
C SER A 14 -22.72 27.06 -9.42
N THR A 15 -22.92 27.29 -8.12
CA THR A 15 -22.07 26.74 -7.06
C THR A 15 -22.21 25.22 -6.95
N ALA A 16 -23.41 24.66 -7.09
CA ALA A 16 -23.59 23.21 -7.05
C ALA A 16 -22.91 22.51 -8.23
N ALA A 17 -22.99 23.08 -9.43
CA ALA A 17 -22.29 22.58 -10.61
C ALA A 17 -20.76 22.66 -10.46
N LEU A 18 -20.25 23.77 -9.92
CA LEU A 18 -18.82 23.95 -9.63
C LEU A 18 -18.34 22.99 -8.55
N SER A 19 -19.12 22.79 -7.48
CA SER A 19 -18.86 21.80 -6.45
C SER A 19 -18.79 20.38 -7.03
N PHE A 20 -19.62 20.02 -8.01
CA PHE A 20 -19.52 18.71 -8.67
C PHE A 20 -18.24 18.53 -9.51
N MET A 21 -17.71 19.62 -10.08
CA MET A 21 -16.47 19.59 -10.87
C MET A 21 -15.20 19.61 -10.01
N PHE A 22 -15.26 20.21 -8.82
CA PHE A 22 -14.08 20.44 -7.97
C PHE A 22 -14.10 19.73 -6.62
N LEU A 23 -15.24 19.23 -6.14
CA LEU A 23 -15.20 18.17 -5.13
C LEU A 23 -14.53 16.98 -5.81
N PRO A 24 -13.57 16.32 -5.14
CA PRO A 24 -13.03 15.05 -5.57
C PRO A 24 -14.13 13.99 -5.40
N GLY A 25 -15.21 14.10 -6.18
CA GLY A 25 -16.34 13.22 -6.18
C GLY A 25 -15.90 11.89 -6.78
N VAL A 26 -16.14 10.82 -6.02
CA VAL A 26 -16.51 9.46 -6.43
C VAL A 26 -15.58 8.71 -7.43
N GLY A 27 -15.06 9.36 -8.47
CA GLY A 27 -14.12 8.81 -9.45
C GLY A 27 -12.68 8.64 -8.94
N ARG A 28 -12.28 9.28 -7.84
CA ARG A 28 -10.99 9.00 -7.19
C ARG A 28 -11.04 7.83 -6.20
N VAL A 29 -12.22 7.31 -5.84
CA VAL A 29 -12.33 6.07 -5.06
C VAL A 29 -11.74 4.89 -5.83
N LYS A 30 -11.67 4.99 -7.17
CA LYS A 30 -11.07 3.99 -8.04
C LYS A 30 -9.56 4.13 -8.25
N ALA A 31 -8.90 5.08 -7.58
CA ALA A 31 -7.45 5.09 -7.46
C ALA A 31 -7.02 4.20 -6.28
N MET A 32 -7.40 2.92 -6.32
CA MET A 32 -6.76 1.88 -5.53
C MET A 32 -5.69 1.27 -6.42
N PRO A 33 -4.40 1.63 -6.27
CA PRO A 33 -3.41 1.28 -7.27
C PRO A 33 -3.09 -0.23 -7.34
N PHE A 34 -3.53 -1.04 -6.37
CA PHE A 34 -3.26 -2.47 -6.35
C PHE A 34 -4.42 -3.24 -5.67
N HIS A 35 -5.46 -3.59 -6.42
CA HIS A 35 -6.45 -4.55 -5.97
C HIS A 35 -6.41 -5.78 -6.88
N ILE A 36 -6.30 -6.95 -6.27
CA ILE A 36 -6.49 -8.22 -6.97
C ILE A 36 -8.00 -8.38 -7.10
N GLU A 37 -8.57 -8.10 -8.29
CA GLU A 37 -10.02 -8.23 -8.53
C GLU A 37 -10.51 -9.67 -8.40
N ASP A 38 -9.65 -10.62 -8.78
CA ASP A 38 -9.88 -12.05 -8.60
C ASP A 38 -8.61 -12.69 -8.00
N PRO A 39 -8.63 -13.11 -6.71
CA PRO A 39 -7.50 -13.78 -6.07
C PRO A 39 -7.11 -15.10 -6.74
N ASP A 40 -7.98 -15.65 -7.59
CA ASP A 40 -7.75 -16.86 -8.36
C ASP A 40 -7.34 -16.59 -9.82
N ASP A 41 -7.29 -15.32 -10.27
CA ASP A 41 -6.78 -14.98 -11.59
C ASP A 41 -5.25 -14.89 -11.61
N TYR A 42 -4.64 -16.06 -11.78
CA TYR A 42 -3.20 -16.22 -12.00
C TYR A 42 -2.81 -16.14 -13.47
N THR A 43 -3.74 -15.81 -14.38
CA THR A 43 -3.50 -15.89 -15.83
C THR A 43 -2.54 -14.79 -16.29
N GLY A 44 -1.29 -15.16 -16.56
CA GLY A 44 -0.35 -14.27 -17.26
C GLY A 44 0.16 -13.07 -16.44
N ARG A 45 0.22 -13.18 -15.10
CA ARG A 45 0.80 -12.13 -14.24
C ARG A 45 2.32 -12.06 -14.39
N LEU A 46 2.79 -11.23 -15.33
CA LEU A 46 4.22 -11.10 -15.69
C LEU A 46 4.73 -9.65 -15.66
N SER A 47 3.93 -8.69 -15.22
CA SER A 47 4.24 -7.25 -15.33
C SER A 47 4.87 -6.61 -14.09
N HIS A 48 5.02 -7.34 -12.98
CA HIS A 48 5.43 -6.77 -11.67
C HIS A 48 6.71 -7.38 -11.08
N ASN A 49 7.43 -8.20 -11.84
CA ASN A 49 8.66 -8.89 -11.39
C ASN A 49 8.47 -9.77 -10.14
N GLU A 50 7.24 -10.25 -9.89
CA GLU A 50 6.95 -11.21 -8.82
C GLU A 50 7.60 -12.57 -9.14
N ASN A 51 8.06 -13.29 -8.11
CA ASN A 51 8.59 -14.64 -8.30
C ASN A 51 7.42 -15.64 -8.46
N PRO A 52 7.28 -16.32 -9.62
CA PRO A 52 6.14 -17.21 -9.88
C PRO A 52 6.16 -18.49 -9.04
N LEU A 53 7.29 -18.82 -8.41
CA LEU A 53 7.41 -20.01 -7.56
C LEU A 53 6.78 -19.82 -6.17
N GLY A 54 6.48 -18.58 -5.79
CA GLY A 54 6.08 -18.25 -4.42
C GLY A 54 7.23 -18.39 -3.40
N PRO A 55 6.92 -18.23 -2.10
CA PRO A 55 7.91 -18.33 -1.03
C PRO A 55 8.36 -19.77 -0.78
N SER A 56 9.59 -19.95 -0.30
CA SER A 56 10.13 -21.25 0.12
C SER A 56 9.20 -22.00 1.09
N PRO A 57 9.05 -23.33 1.00
CA PRO A 57 8.26 -24.12 1.96
C PRO A 57 8.66 -23.91 3.42
N LEU A 58 9.95 -23.67 3.69
CA LEU A 58 10.44 -23.35 5.04
C LEU A 58 9.97 -21.97 5.51
N ALA A 59 9.91 -20.99 4.60
CA ALA A 59 9.39 -19.66 4.88
C ALA A 59 7.88 -19.70 5.15
N GLN A 60 7.11 -20.47 4.36
CA GLN A 60 5.68 -20.68 4.58
C GLN A 60 5.42 -21.30 5.97
N LYS A 61 6.20 -22.32 6.34
CA LYS A 61 6.08 -22.96 7.66
C LYS A 61 6.42 -22.01 8.81
N ALA A 62 7.44 -21.16 8.66
CA ALA A 62 7.79 -20.15 9.65
C ALA A 62 6.68 -19.10 9.80
N LEU A 63 6.12 -18.59 8.69
CA LEU A 63 5.00 -17.65 8.71
C LEU A 63 3.77 -18.23 9.41
N ALA A 64 3.39 -19.46 9.07
CA ALA A 64 2.26 -20.14 9.69
C ALA A 64 2.47 -20.31 11.21
N LYS A 65 3.68 -20.70 11.62
CA LYS A 65 4.06 -20.87 13.04
C LYS A 65 3.98 -19.56 13.81
N GLU A 66 4.52 -18.47 13.27
CA GLU A 66 4.61 -17.18 13.98
C GLU A 66 3.32 -16.34 13.87
N SER A 67 2.37 -16.73 13.02
CA SER A 67 1.09 -16.03 12.83
C SER A 67 0.31 -15.78 14.13
N ILE A 68 0.45 -16.67 15.13
CA ILE A 68 -0.19 -16.52 16.45
C ILE A 68 0.29 -15.30 17.23
N LEU A 69 1.46 -14.73 16.88
CA LEU A 69 2.05 -13.55 17.51
C LEU A 69 1.77 -12.25 16.74
N ALA A 70 1.02 -12.29 15.63
CA ALA A 70 0.77 -11.13 14.78
C ALA A 70 -0.01 -10.00 15.47
N ASN A 71 -0.60 -10.26 16.64
CA ASN A 71 -1.22 -9.25 17.50
C ASN A 71 -0.22 -8.48 18.39
N ARG A 72 1.07 -8.78 18.29
CA ARG A 72 2.16 -8.11 19.03
C ARG A 72 3.07 -7.38 18.06
N TYR A 73 3.64 -6.27 18.53
CA TYR A 73 4.74 -5.65 17.81
C TYR A 73 5.94 -6.60 17.77
N PRO A 74 6.67 -6.66 16.64
CA PRO A 74 7.91 -7.43 16.55
C PRO A 74 9.02 -6.77 17.39
N ASP A 75 10.19 -7.41 17.41
CA ASP A 75 11.42 -6.80 17.96
C ASP A 75 11.62 -5.39 17.39
N SER A 76 11.67 -4.39 18.27
CA SER A 76 11.76 -2.98 17.91
C SER A 76 13.05 -2.62 17.18
N TYR A 77 14.09 -3.45 17.28
CA TYR A 77 15.40 -3.19 16.68
C TYR A 77 15.73 -4.13 15.52
N ASN A 78 14.82 -5.02 15.10
CA ASN A 78 15.08 -6.02 14.05
C ASN A 78 16.37 -6.83 14.27
N SER A 79 16.83 -6.95 15.52
CA SER A 79 18.17 -7.42 15.89
C SER A 79 18.42 -8.86 15.44
N THR A 80 17.37 -9.69 15.46
CA THR A 80 17.44 -11.07 14.99
C THR A 80 17.62 -11.15 13.47
N LEU A 81 16.92 -10.31 12.71
CA LEU A 81 17.00 -10.27 11.25
C LEU A 81 18.35 -9.70 10.80
N GLU A 82 18.74 -8.55 11.34
CA GLU A 82 20.00 -7.89 10.99
C GLU A 82 21.22 -8.75 11.40
N GLY A 83 21.16 -9.41 12.56
CA GLY A 83 22.19 -10.37 12.98
C GLY A 83 22.30 -11.57 12.04
N ALA A 84 21.17 -12.12 11.59
CA ALA A 84 21.15 -13.22 10.63
C ALA A 84 21.73 -12.81 9.26
N LEU A 85 21.42 -11.59 8.79
CA LEU A 85 21.99 -11.03 7.56
C LEU A 85 23.49 -10.81 7.68
N GLY A 86 23.97 -10.26 8.81
CA GLY A 86 25.39 -10.09 9.08
C GLY A 86 26.16 -11.41 9.03
N ASN A 87 25.61 -12.48 9.61
CA ASN A 87 26.20 -13.81 9.53
C ASN A 87 26.18 -14.38 8.11
N MET A 88 25.07 -14.21 7.38
CA MET A 88 24.91 -14.73 6.00
C MET A 88 25.87 -14.05 5.01
N HIS A 89 26.13 -12.76 5.19
CA HIS A 89 26.95 -11.95 4.29
C HIS A 89 28.38 -11.73 4.81
N GLU A 90 28.74 -12.28 5.97
CA GLU A 90 30.05 -12.11 6.61
C GLU A 90 30.41 -10.62 6.85
N LEU A 91 29.42 -9.82 7.27
CA LEU A 91 29.56 -8.38 7.50
C LEU A 91 29.11 -7.99 8.91
N PRO A 92 29.63 -6.87 9.47
CA PRO A 92 29.16 -6.33 10.74
C PRO A 92 27.65 -6.07 10.72
N THR A 93 26.94 -6.44 11.80
CA THR A 93 25.48 -6.26 11.92
C THR A 93 25.04 -4.80 11.73
N ASN A 94 25.86 -3.84 12.16
CA ASN A 94 25.57 -2.40 12.00
C ASN A 94 25.69 -1.89 10.55
N HIS A 95 25.99 -2.74 9.57
CA HIS A 95 25.89 -2.43 8.15
C HIS A 95 24.51 -2.72 7.56
N PHE A 96 23.60 -3.31 8.35
CA PHE A 96 22.26 -3.67 7.93
C PHE A 96 21.24 -2.75 8.61
N CYS A 97 20.16 -2.45 7.88
CA CYS A 97 18.99 -1.76 8.39
C CYS A 97 17.77 -2.41 7.75
N ALA A 98 16.86 -2.94 8.57
CA ALA A 98 15.63 -3.53 8.08
C ALA A 98 14.50 -2.48 7.94
N GLY A 99 13.79 -2.52 6.81
CA GLY A 99 12.58 -1.73 6.52
C GLY A 99 11.52 -2.57 5.80
N ALA A 100 10.33 -2.02 5.54
CA ALA A 100 9.22 -2.70 4.87
C ALA A 100 9.37 -2.70 3.33
N GLY A 101 10.55 -3.14 2.87
CA GLY A 101 10.90 -3.23 1.47
C GLY A 101 11.71 -2.04 0.96
N ALA A 102 12.33 -2.21 -0.20
CA ALA A 102 13.28 -1.23 -0.76
C ALA A 102 12.64 0.12 -1.10
N THR A 103 11.31 0.18 -1.28
CA THR A 103 10.59 1.43 -1.56
C THR A 103 10.54 2.38 -0.38
N GLU A 104 10.68 1.87 0.85
CA GLU A 104 10.66 2.69 2.07
C GLU A 104 12.04 3.31 2.39
N MET A 105 13.12 2.73 1.85
CA MET A 105 14.50 3.04 2.22
C MET A 105 15.14 4.16 1.38
#